data_AF-A0A2S3YVU6-F1
#
_entry.id   AF-A0A2S3YVU6-F1
#
_cell.length_a   1.000
_cell.length_b   1.000
_cell.length_c   1.000
_cell.angle_alpha   90.00
_cell.angle_beta   90.00
_cell.angle_gamma   90.00
#
_symmetry.space_group_name_H-M   'P 1'
#
loop_
_entity.id
_entity.type
_entity.pdbx_description
1 polymer ?
#
loop_
_entity_poly.entity_id
_entity_poly.type
_entity_poly.pdbx_seq_one_letter_code
_entity_poly.pdbx_strand_id
1 'polypeptide(L)' 'MKINGQTVAAFDHSTGSSIRGNLARLFHYGEGSAVMLRANGNGSYRGHDYGSGASFKVKVHRKRVDIFDYGESAYFAYSG' A
#
# COMPACT_ATOMS: atom_id res chain seq x y z
N MET A 1 -2.08 9.41 -10.04
CA MET A 1 -1.49 9.54 -8.68
C MET A 1 -0.43 10.62 -8.69
N LYS A 2 -0.34 11.44 -7.65
CA LYS A 2 0.73 12.43 -7.45
C LYS A 2 1.47 12.11 -6.16
N ILE A 3 2.80 12.15 -6.20
CA ILE A 3 3.68 11.94 -5.05
C ILE A 3 4.58 13.18 -4.94
N ASN A 4 4.61 13.82 -3.77
CA ASN A 4 5.50 14.93 -3.46
C ASN A 4 6.18 14.68 -2.11
N GLY A 5 7.47 14.31 -2.15
CA GLY A 5 8.19 13.84 -0.97
C GLY A 5 7.50 12.61 -0.38
N GLN A 6 7.05 12.73 0.87
CA GLN A 6 6.29 11.67 1.55
C GLN A 6 4.78 11.77 1.33
N THR A 7 4.28 12.86 0.76
CA THR A 7 2.84 13.08 0.58
C THR A 7 2.34 12.40 -0.68
N VAL A 8 1.19 11.75 -0.56
CA VAL A 8 0.51 11.05 -1.65
C VAL A 8 -0.90 11.59 -1.80
N ALA A 9 -1.28 11.85 -3.04
CA ALA A 9 -2.64 12.12 -3.43
C ALA A 9 -3.01 11.30 -4.67
N ALA A 10 -4.09 10.53 -4.56
CA ALA A 10 -4.70 9.80 -5.66
C ALA A 10 -6.22 9.98 -5.62
N PHE A 11 -6.85 9.61 -6.71
CA PHE A 11 -8.30 9.63 -6.85
C PHE A 11 -8.71 8.26 -7.38
N ASP A 12 -9.66 7.64 -6.70
CA ASP A 12 -10.30 6.41 -7.14
C ASP A 12 -11.56 6.80 -7.93
N HIS A 13 -11.50 6.56 -9.24
CA HIS A 13 -12.62 6.84 -10.14
C HIS A 13 -13.77 5.85 -10.00
N SER A 14 -13.54 4.66 -9.43
CA SER A 14 -14.61 3.66 -9.26
C SER A 14 -15.58 4.05 -8.14
N THR A 15 -15.06 4.66 -7.07
CA THR A 15 -15.86 5.16 -5.93
C THR A 15 -16.04 6.69 -5.92
N GLY A 16 -15.49 7.40 -6.92
CA GLY A 16 -15.54 8.88 -6.98
C GLY A 16 -14.85 9.57 -5.80
N SER A 17 -13.88 8.89 -5.18
CA SER A 17 -13.34 9.28 -3.87
C SER A 17 -11.85 9.56 -3.89
N SER A 18 -11.39 10.37 -2.94
CA SER A 18 -9.96 10.66 -2.81
C SER A 18 -9.24 9.60 -1.98
N ILE A 19 -7.97 9.37 -2.31
CA ILE A 19 -7.01 8.62 -1.49
C ILE A 19 -5.89 9.59 -1.15
N ARG A 20 -5.67 9.87 0.15
CA ARG A 20 -4.68 10.86 0.59
C ARG A 20 -3.92 10.39 1.81
N GLY A 21 -2.71 10.90 1.98
CA GLY A 21 -1.92 10.66 3.18
C GLY A 21 -0.44 10.78 2.89
N ASN A 22 0.35 9.95 3.56
CA ASN A 22 1.77 9.83 3.31
C ASN A 22 2.16 8.38 2.92
N LEU A 23 3.39 8.17 2.46
CA LEU A 23 3.87 6.85 2.03
C LEU A 23 3.76 5.77 3.12
N ALA A 24 3.74 6.14 4.40
CA ALA A 24 3.57 5.19 5.51
C ALA A 24 2.10 4.92 5.86
N ARG A 25 1.17 5.81 5.48
CA ARG A 25 -0.26 5.68 5.76
C ARG A 25 -1.09 6.45 4.74
N LEU A 26 -1.87 5.71 3.95
CA LEU A 26 -2.84 6.24 3.00
C LEU A 26 -4.25 5.98 3.52
N PHE A 27 -5.13 6.98 3.44
CA PHE A 27 -6.54 6.85 3.78
C PHE A 27 -7.39 6.93 2.51
N HIS A 28 -8.28 5.96 2.35
CA HIS A 28 -9.24 5.89 1.25
C HIS A 28 -10.59 6.42 1.73
N TYR A 29 -11.01 7.59 1.24
CA TYR A 29 -12.21 8.26 1.76
C TYR A 29 -13.53 7.58 1.34
N GLY A 30 -13.54 6.84 0.22
CA GLY A 30 -14.70 6.04 -0.21
C GLY A 30 -14.94 4.85 0.73
N GLU A 31 -13.91 4.02 0.94
CA GLU A 31 -13.93 2.88 1.87
C GLU A 31 -13.96 3.25 3.37
N GLY A 32 -13.63 4.49 3.73
CA GLY A 32 -13.53 4.90 5.14
C GLY A 32 -12.40 4.20 5.92
N SER A 33 -11.40 3.67 5.21
CA SER A 33 -10.34 2.83 5.78
C SER A 33 -8.95 3.28 5.33
N ALA A 34 -7.91 2.69 5.93
CA ALA A 34 -6.52 3.06 5.66
C ALA A 34 -5.69 1.85 5.25
N VAL A 35 -4.61 2.11 4.51
CA VAL A 35 -3.51 1.16 4.32
C VAL A 35 -2.26 1.74 4.95
N MET A 36 -1.60 0.96 5.80
CA MET A 36 -0.36 1.33 6.47
C MET A 36 0.80 0.53 5.90
N LEU A 37 1.97 1.16 5.77
CA LEU A 37 3.21 0.53 5.36
C LEU A 37 4.34 0.97 6.31
N ARG A 38 5.07 0.00 6.87
CA ARG A 38 6.19 0.22 7.78
C ARG A 38 7.45 -0.43 7.22
N ALA A 39 8.51 0.37 7.10
CA ALA A 39 9.83 -0.15 6.72
C ALA A 39 10.44 -0.95 7.88
N ASN A 40 11.01 -2.12 7.56
CA ASN A 40 11.83 -2.92 8.46
C ASN A 40 13.33 -2.85 8.08
N GLY A 41 13.69 -2.03 7.09
CA GLY A 41 15.05 -1.93 6.55
C GLY A 41 15.32 -2.90 5.39
N ASN A 42 16.41 -2.65 4.65
CA ASN A 42 16.89 -3.51 3.55
C ASN A 42 15.81 -3.88 2.51
N GLY A 43 14.99 -2.90 2.13
CA GLY A 43 13.88 -3.08 1.18
C GLY A 43 12.75 -3.99 1.69
N SER A 44 12.71 -4.32 2.99
CA SER A 44 11.61 -5.06 3.60
C SER A 44 10.60 -4.12 4.24
N TYR A 45 9.33 -4.41 4.04
CA TYR A 45 8.22 -3.69 4.66
C TYR A 45 7.16 -4.67 5.19
N ARG A 46 6.41 -4.21 6.20
CA ARG A 46 5.14 -4.81 6.61
C ARG A 46 4.03 -3.81 6.37
N GLY A 47 2.90 -4.28 5.90
CA GLY A 47 1.72 -3.46 5.79
C GLY A 47 0.49 -4.10 6.40
N HIS A 48 -0.52 -3.28 6.59
CA HIS A 48 -1.83 -3.67 7.06
C HIS A 48 -2.87 -2.84 6.32
N ASP A 49 -3.81 -3.53 5.71
CA ASP A 49 -5.00 -2.93 5.12
C ASP A 49 -6.13 -3.01 6.14
N TYR A 50 -6.57 -1.86 6.62
CA TYR A 50 -7.65 -1.75 7.60
C TYR A 50 -9.04 -1.94 6.95
N GLY A 51 -9.16 -1.89 5.62
CA GLY A 51 -10.40 -2.19 4.91
C GLY A 51 -10.71 -3.68 4.94
N SER A 52 -9.72 -4.52 4.60
CA SER A 52 -9.84 -5.98 4.67
C SER A 52 -9.50 -6.59 6.05
N GLY A 53 -8.80 -5.84 6.91
CA GLY A 53 -8.24 -6.37 8.16
C GLY A 53 -7.04 -7.29 7.94
N ALA A 54 -6.51 -7.38 6.72
CA ALA A 54 -5.41 -8.26 6.36
C ALA A 54 -4.04 -7.57 6.49
N SER A 55 -3.04 -8.36 6.84
CA SER A 55 -1.64 -7.93 6.83
C SER A 55 -0.96 -8.39 5.55
N PHE A 56 0.13 -7.72 5.17
CA PHE A 56 0.97 -8.15 4.06
C PHE A 56 2.45 -7.86 4.33
N LYS A 57 3.32 -8.57 3.63
CA LYS A 57 4.78 -8.36 3.64
C LYS A 57 5.23 -7.96 2.26
N VAL A 58 6.15 -6.99 2.21
CA VAL A 58 6.74 -6.53 0.94
C VAL A 58 8.25 -6.71 0.98
N LYS A 59 8.81 -7.16 -0.14
CA LYS A 59 10.25 -7.11 -0.41
C LYS A 59 10.49 -6.38 -1.73
N VAL A 60 11.19 -5.27 -1.66
CA VAL A 60 11.63 -4.49 -2.82
C VAL A 60 13.07 -4.86 -3.13
N HIS A 61 13.34 -5.24 -4.36
CA HIS A 61 14.69 -5.54 -4.84
C HIS A 61 14.86 -5.15 -6.30
N ARG A 62 15.80 -4.24 -6.55
CA ARG A 62 16.04 -3.63 -7.87
C ARG A 62 14.76 -3.09 -8.49
N LYS A 63 14.26 -3.75 -9.55
CA LYS A 63 13.06 -3.38 -10.31
C LYS A 63 11.87 -4.30 -10.03
N ARG A 64 11.92 -5.10 -8.95
CA ARG A 64 10.88 -6.06 -8.58
C ARG A 64 10.37 -5.77 -7.17
N VAL A 65 9.07 -5.92 -7.01
CA VAL A 65 8.38 -5.86 -5.72
C VAL A 65 7.64 -7.17 -5.53
N ASP A 66 7.97 -7.87 -4.45
CA ASP A 66 7.27 -9.08 -4.01
C ASP A 66 6.36 -8.75 -2.85
N ILE A 67 5.13 -9.23 -2.91
CA ILE A 67 4.13 -9.06 -1.87
C ILE A 67 3.62 -10.44 -1.47
N PHE A 68 3.64 -10.74 -0.18
CA PHE A 68 2.86 -11.83 0.38
C PHE A 68 1.67 -11.24 1.14
N ASP A 69 0.46 -11.54 0.69
CA ASP A 69 -0.78 -11.11 1.31
C ASP A 69 -1.32 -12.23 2.20
N TYR A 70 -1.54 -11.93 3.48
CA TYR A 70 -2.05 -12.92 4.44
C TYR A 70 -3.56 -13.16 4.30
N GLY A 71 -4.32 -12.19 3.79
CA GLY A 71 -5.76 -12.34 3.54
C GLY A 71 -6.01 -13.31 2.38
N GLU A 72 -5.22 -13.18 1.31
CA GLU A 72 -5.31 -14.05 0.13
C GLU A 72 -4.47 -15.33 0.25
N SER A 73 -3.59 -15.42 1.26
CA SER A 73 -2.59 -16.49 1.37
C SER A 73 -1.77 -16.70 0.08
N ALA A 74 -1.44 -15.60 -0.59
CA ALA A 74 -0.88 -15.60 -1.94
C ALA A 74 0.32 -14.67 -2.11
N TYR A 75 1.16 -15.00 -3.10
CA TYR A 75 2.28 -14.17 -3.53
C TYR A 75 1.96 -13.41 -4.81
N PHE A 76 2.25 -12.12 -4.82
CA PHE A 76 2.16 -11.25 -5.98
C PHE A 76 3.54 -10.66 -6.29
N ALA A 77 3.86 -10.52 -7.57
CA ALA A 77 5.12 -9.93 -8.00
C ALA A 77 4.90 -8.90 -9.10
N TYR A 78 5.46 -7.71 -8.91
CA TYR A 78 5.36 -6.60 -9.86
C TYR A 78 6.76 -6.21 -10.32
N SER A 79 6.91 -5.98 -11.62
CA SER A 79 8.16 -5.56 -12.24
C SER A 79 7.98 -4.19 -12.86
N GLY A 80 8.99 -3.31 -12.72
CA GLY A 80 9.03 -1.98 -13.32
C GLY A 80 10.05 -1.84 -14.45
#